data_AF-A0A2H5V3G0-F1
#
_entry.id   AF-A0A2H5V3G0-F1
#
_cell.length_a   1.000
_cell.length_b   1.000
_cell.length_c   1.000
_cell.angle_alpha   90.00
_cell.angle_beta   90.00
_cell.angle_gamma   90.00
#
_symmetry.space_group_name_H-M   'P 1'
#
loop_
_entity.id
_entity.type
_entity.pdbx_description
1 polymer ?
#
loop_
_entity_poly.entity_id
_entity_poly.type
_entity_poly.pdbx_seq_one_letter_code
_entity_poly.pdbx_strand_id
1 'polypeptide(L)'
;MSASQRAGLREVWKTFREIVADLRGFLETDDYRYVVMAYEKAESLASSKEVVELSGVRDLLENLRHMRDRLEKSGYKLSTLEHGLLAQQAVYVISRSNILATGLEFRFKRARGG
;
A
#
# COMPACT_ATOMS: atom_id res chain seq x y z
N MET A 1 7.97 -19.13 -14.13
CA MET A 1 8.38 -17.89 -13.44
C MET A 1 9.89 -17.97 -13.19
N SER A 2 10.65 -17.03 -13.75
CA SER A 2 12.10 -16.99 -13.58
C SER A 2 12.49 -16.64 -12.13
N ALA A 3 13.74 -16.92 -11.74
CA ALA A 3 14.24 -16.56 -10.41
C ALA A 3 14.18 -15.04 -10.17
N SER A 4 14.54 -14.24 -11.18
CA SER A 4 14.46 -12.77 -11.13
C SER A 4 13.02 -12.27 -10.93
N GLN A 5 12.06 -12.81 -11.69
CA GLN A 5 10.64 -12.43 -11.56
C GLN A 5 10.10 -12.81 -10.17
N ARG A 6 10.53 -13.95 -9.64
CA ARG A 6 10.15 -14.40 -8.29
C ARG A 6 10.70 -13.47 -7.20
N ALA A 7 11.93 -12.98 -7.36
CA ALA A 7 12.52 -12.03 -6.43
C ALA A 7 11.80 -10.67 -6.48
N GLY A 8 11.54 -10.13 -7.67
CA GLY A 8 10.79 -8.88 -7.83
C GLY A 8 9.40 -8.94 -7.22
N LEU A 9 8.64 -10.00 -7.49
CA LEU A 9 7.30 -10.17 -6.89
C LEU A 9 7.35 -10.34 -5.36
N ARG A 10 8.43 -10.90 -4.79
CA ARG A 10 8.59 -11.01 -3.33
C ARG A 10 8.82 -9.65 -2.70
N GLU A 11 9.61 -8.78 -3.33
CA GLU A 11 9.78 -7.40 -2.88
C GLU A 11 8.45 -6.66 -2.92
N VAL A 12 7.68 -6.77 -4.03
CA VAL A 12 6.33 -6.18 -4.12
C VAL A 12 5.42 -6.68 -3.00
N TRP A 13 5.42 -7.99 -2.72
CA TRP A 13 4.65 -8.56 -1.61
C TRP A 13 5.06 -7.98 -0.26
N LYS A 14 6.36 -7.86 -0.01
CA LYS A 14 6.91 -7.29 1.22
C LYS A 14 6.47 -5.84 1.38
N THR A 15 6.56 -5.04 0.33
CA THR A 15 6.12 -3.63 0.35
C THR A 15 4.63 -3.49 0.67
N PHE A 16 3.76 -4.37 0.15
CA PHE A 16 2.34 -4.35 0.57
C PHE A 16 2.16 -4.62 2.07
N ARG A 17 2.96 -5.52 2.65
CA ARG A 17 2.91 -5.79 4.10
C ARG A 17 3.41 -4.61 4.93
N GLU A 18 4.43 -3.91 4.44
CA GLU A 18 4.95 -2.70 5.08
C GLU A 18 3.95 -1.54 5.03
N ILE A 19 3.29 -1.32 3.88
CA ILE A 19 2.19 -0.34 3.75
C ILE A 19 1.08 -0.63 4.77
N VAL A 20 0.70 -1.90 4.94
CA VAL A 20 -0.30 -2.30 5.95
C VAL A 20 0.18 -1.97 7.37
N ALA A 21 1.45 -2.22 7.67
CA ALA A 21 2.02 -1.95 9.00
C ALA A 21 2.03 -0.44 9.31
N ASP A 22 2.47 0.38 8.36
CA ASP A 22 2.46 1.84 8.52
C ASP A 22 1.04 2.35 8.75
N LEU A 23 0.08 2.00 7.88
CA LEU A 23 -1.28 2.48 8.00
C LEU A 23 -1.98 2.02 9.29
N ARG A 24 -1.61 0.86 9.84
CA ARG A 24 -2.04 0.46 11.19
C ARG A 24 -1.43 1.36 12.26
N GLY A 25 -0.13 1.65 12.16
CA GLY A 25 0.53 2.62 13.03
C GLY A 25 -0.18 3.97 13.03
N PHE A 26 -0.62 4.45 11.87
CA PHE A 26 -1.47 5.65 11.77
C PHE A 26 -2.78 5.49 12.56
N LEU A 27 -3.55 4.41 12.32
CA LEU A 27 -4.84 4.19 13.01
C LEU A 27 -4.72 3.99 14.52
N GLU A 28 -3.56 3.55 15.01
CA GLU A 28 -3.32 3.30 16.43
C GLU A 28 -2.81 4.54 17.19
N THR A 29 -2.13 5.45 16.49
CA THR A 29 -1.40 6.56 17.13
C THR A 29 -1.82 7.95 16.66
N ASP A 30 -2.67 8.02 15.64
CA ASP A 30 -3.05 9.24 14.91
C ASP A 30 -1.86 10.01 14.30
N ASP A 31 -0.69 9.38 14.20
CA ASP A 31 0.52 10.00 13.68
C ASP A 31 0.56 9.93 12.15
N TYR A 32 0.40 11.10 11.51
CA TYR A 32 0.38 11.24 10.06
C TYR A 32 1.71 10.87 9.37
N ARG A 33 2.84 10.77 10.10
CA ARG A 33 4.11 10.32 9.53
C ARG A 33 4.00 8.93 8.92
N TYR A 34 3.18 8.06 9.50
CA TYR A 34 2.95 6.72 8.96
C TYR A 34 2.24 6.75 7.59
N VAL A 35 1.33 7.70 7.36
CA VAL A 35 0.68 7.85 6.04
C VAL A 35 1.70 8.26 4.99
N VAL A 36 2.64 9.15 5.35
CA VAL A 36 3.74 9.56 4.46
C VAL A 36 4.66 8.38 4.15
N MET A 37 5.06 7.61 5.17
CA MET A 37 5.88 6.40 4.98
C MET A 37 5.21 5.37 4.07
N ALA A 38 3.89 5.17 4.21
CA ALA A 38 3.14 4.28 3.34
C ALA A 38 3.11 4.77 1.88
N TYR A 39 2.96 6.08 1.67
CA TYR A 39 3.00 6.70 0.35
C TYR A 39 4.38 6.56 -0.32
N GLU A 40 5.47 6.80 0.39
CA GLU A 40 6.84 6.66 -0.14
C GLU A 40 7.13 5.23 -0.60
N LYS A 41 6.67 4.24 0.19
CA LYS A 41 6.75 2.82 -0.19
C LYS A 41 5.94 2.52 -1.45
N ALA A 42 4.74 3.08 -1.55
CA ALA A 42 3.92 2.96 -2.75
C ALA A 42 4.56 3.58 -4.01
N GLU A 43 5.20 4.74 -3.91
CA GLU A 43 5.91 5.33 -5.06
C GLU A 43 7.06 4.43 -5.55
N SER A 44 7.74 3.72 -4.64
CA SER A 44 8.75 2.74 -5.04
C SER A 44 8.18 1.59 -5.89
N LEU A 45 6.91 1.22 -5.67
CA LEU A 45 6.21 0.21 -6.45
C LEU A 45 5.84 0.70 -7.85
N ALA A 46 5.54 1.99 -8.02
CA ALA A 46 5.15 2.55 -9.32
C ALA A 46 6.23 2.38 -10.39
N SER A 47 7.49 2.24 -9.98
CA SER A 47 8.64 2.05 -10.86
C SER A 47 8.98 0.57 -11.11
N SER A 48 8.31 -0.38 -10.45
CA SER A 48 8.57 -1.82 -10.63
C SER A 48 7.83 -2.37 -11.85
N LYS A 49 8.57 -3.08 -12.72
CA LYS A 49 8.01 -3.72 -13.93
C LYS A 49 6.99 -4.81 -13.57
N GLU A 50 7.16 -5.44 -12.43
CA GLU A 50 6.32 -6.52 -11.90
C GLU A 50 4.95 -6.01 -11.44
N VAL A 51 4.83 -4.72 -11.15
CA VAL A 51 3.60 -4.08 -10.66
C VAL A 51 2.60 -3.81 -11.80
N VAL A 52 3.08 -3.57 -13.02
CA VAL A 52 2.23 -3.30 -14.19
C VAL A 52 1.27 -4.45 -14.48
N GLU A 53 1.63 -5.69 -14.11
CA GLU A 53 0.78 -6.87 -14.29
C GLU A 53 -0.26 -7.08 -13.17
N LEU A 54 -0.20 -6.33 -12.07
CA LEU A 54 -1.07 -6.54 -10.92
C LEU A 54 -2.28 -5.61 -10.98
N SER A 55 -3.44 -6.18 -11.33
CA SER A 55 -4.70 -5.45 -11.31
C SER A 55 -5.00 -4.92 -9.90
N GLY A 56 -5.40 -3.66 -9.81
CA GLY A 56 -5.75 -3.00 -8.55
C GLY A 56 -4.60 -2.30 -7.82
N VAL A 57 -3.33 -2.44 -8.26
CA VAL A 57 -2.23 -1.66 -7.65
C VAL A 57 -2.37 -0.18 -7.95
N ARG A 58 -2.78 0.20 -9.17
CA ARG A 58 -3.00 1.61 -9.53
C ARG A 58 -3.96 2.32 -8.58
N ASP A 59 -5.08 1.67 -8.25
CA ASP A 59 -6.07 2.18 -7.30
C ASP A 59 -5.48 2.37 -5.90
N LEU A 60 -4.65 1.42 -5.42
CA LEU A 60 -3.92 1.55 -4.17
C LEU A 60 -2.97 2.77 -4.19
N LEU A 61 -2.21 2.95 -5.27
CA LEU A 61 -1.27 4.06 -5.44
C LEU A 61 -2.00 5.41 -5.47
N GLU A 62 -3.10 5.51 -6.22
CA GLU A 62 -3.92 6.72 -6.29
C GLU A 62 -4.52 7.06 -4.92
N ASN A 63 -4.97 6.07 -4.15
CA ASN A 63 -5.49 6.31 -2.81
C ASN A 63 -4.43 6.82 -1.84
N LEU A 64 -3.23 6.21 -1.80
CA LEU A 64 -2.14 6.69 -0.95
C LEU A 64 -1.68 8.09 -1.34
N ARG A 65 -1.64 8.40 -2.64
CA ARG A 65 -1.37 9.74 -3.14
C ARG A 65 -2.42 10.74 -2.64
N HIS A 66 -3.71 10.42 -2.77
CA HIS A 66 -4.78 11.29 -2.29
C HIS A 66 -4.73 11.51 -0.78
N MET A 67 -4.39 10.48 0.00
CA MET A 67 -4.19 10.60 1.44
C MET A 67 -3.06 11.60 1.76
N ARG A 68 -1.89 11.43 1.13
CA ARG A 68 -0.75 12.34 1.29
C ARG A 68 -1.09 13.77 0.87
N ASP A 69 -1.73 13.94 -0.27
CA ASP A 69 -2.08 15.26 -0.80
C ASP A 69 -3.09 15.99 0.10
N ARG A 70 -4.01 15.26 0.75
CA ARG A 70 -4.93 15.84 1.75
C ARG A 70 -4.18 16.34 2.98
N LEU A 71 -3.17 15.60 3.45
CA LEU A 71 -2.33 16.02 4.58
C LEU A 71 -1.52 17.26 4.23
N GLU A 72 -0.87 17.28 3.07
CA GLU A 72 -0.09 18.44 2.60
C GLU A 72 -0.96 19.69 2.46
N LYS A 73 -2.12 19.57 1.79
CA LYS A 73 -3.03 20.71 1.57
C LYS A 73 -3.61 21.29 2.86
N SER A 74 -3.77 20.48 3.89
CA SER A 74 -4.26 20.92 5.21
C SER A 74 -3.16 21.39 6.15
N GLY A 75 -1.88 21.31 5.74
CA GLY A 75 -0.76 21.57 6.62
C GLY A 75 -0.75 20.66 7.85
N TYR A 76 -1.16 19.39 7.68
CA TYR A 76 -1.26 18.38 8.73
C TYR A 76 -2.23 18.74 9.87
N LYS A 77 -3.20 19.62 9.60
CA LYS A 77 -4.23 20.06 10.55
C LYS A 77 -5.61 19.76 9.97
N LEU A 78 -6.04 18.51 10.12
CA LEU A 78 -7.36 18.07 9.70
C LEU A 78 -8.42 18.38 10.77
N SER A 79 -9.60 18.78 10.33
CA SER A 79 -10.79 18.74 11.19
C SER A 79 -11.15 17.30 11.57
N THR A 80 -11.95 17.11 12.62
CA THR A 80 -12.41 15.79 13.06
C THR A 80 -13.06 14.98 11.93
N LEU A 81 -13.87 15.64 11.09
CA LEU A 81 -14.49 14.99 9.94
C LEU A 81 -13.46 14.53 8.91
N GLU A 82 -12.51 15.41 8.55
CA GLU A 82 -11.48 15.08 7.57
C GLU A 82 -10.53 13.98 8.06
N HIS A 83 -10.19 14.00 9.35
CA HIS A 83 -9.44 12.94 10.00
C HIS A 83 -10.21 11.61 9.94
N GLY A 84 -11.51 11.61 10.27
CA GLY A 84 -12.36 10.41 10.15
C GLY A 84 -12.41 9.86 8.72
N LEU A 85 -12.50 10.73 7.72
CA LEU A 85 -12.44 10.34 6.30
C LEU A 85 -11.06 9.79 5.91
N LEU A 86 -9.98 10.35 6.46
CA LEU A 86 -8.62 9.83 6.24
C LEU A 86 -8.45 8.44 6.86
N ALA A 87 -8.96 8.22 8.07
CA ALA A 87 -8.94 6.92 8.74
C ALA A 87 -9.73 5.86 7.96
N GLN A 88 -10.93 6.20 7.45
CA GLN A 88 -11.69 5.31 6.57
C GLN A 88 -10.91 4.95 5.30
N GLN A 89 -10.23 5.92 4.70
CA GLN A 89 -9.39 5.68 3.53
C GLN A 89 -8.19 4.78 3.86
N ALA A 90 -7.56 4.95 5.03
CA ALA A 90 -6.50 4.06 5.50
C ALA A 90 -6.97 2.61 5.64
N VAL A 91 -8.16 2.38 6.21
CA VAL A 91 -8.77 1.04 6.32
C VAL A 91 -9.03 0.42 4.94
N TYR A 92 -9.51 1.21 3.99
CA TYR A 92 -9.66 0.77 2.60
C TYR A 92 -8.33 0.33 2.00
N VAL A 93 -7.29 1.16 2.09
CA VAL A 93 -5.96 0.85 1.54
C VAL A 93 -5.34 -0.38 2.21
N ILE A 94 -5.49 -0.54 3.52
CA ILE A 94 -5.07 -1.75 4.25
C ILE A 94 -5.73 -2.99 3.65
N SER A 95 -7.05 -2.93 3.42
CA SER A 95 -7.82 -4.04 2.86
C SER A 95 -7.34 -4.40 1.45
N ARG A 96 -7.13 -3.39 0.59
CA ARG A 96 -6.62 -3.58 -0.77
C ARG A 96 -5.21 -4.16 -0.79
N SER A 97 -4.32 -3.65 0.06
CA SER A 97 -2.95 -4.15 0.20
C SER A 97 -2.92 -5.62 0.62
N ASN A 98 -3.79 -6.02 1.57
CA ASN A 98 -3.92 -7.41 2.00
C ASN A 98 -4.44 -8.33 0.89
N ILE A 99 -5.42 -7.89 0.09
CA ILE A 99 -5.92 -8.64 -1.06
C ILE A 99 -4.80 -8.89 -2.08
N LEU A 100 -4.04 -7.85 -2.43
CA LEU A 100 -2.92 -7.94 -3.37
C LEU A 100 -1.81 -8.86 -2.85
N ALA A 101 -1.41 -8.71 -1.59
CA ALA A 101 -0.42 -9.58 -0.96
C ALA A 101 -0.86 -11.05 -0.95
N THR A 102 -2.12 -11.31 -0.64
CA THR A 102 -2.70 -12.66 -0.66
C THR A 102 -2.71 -13.25 -2.08
N GLY A 103 -3.04 -12.44 -3.10
CA GLY A 103 -2.97 -12.86 -4.50
C GLY A 103 -1.56 -13.30 -4.92
N LEU A 104 -0.54 -12.57 -4.48
CA LEU A 104 0.86 -12.93 -4.71
C LEU A 104 1.24 -14.24 -4.00
N GLU A 105 0.79 -14.45 -2.76
CA GLU A 105 1.01 -15.71 -2.03
C GLU A 105 0.44 -16.92 -2.79
N PHE A 106 -0.77 -16.80 -3.34
CA PHE A 106 -1.34 -17.85 -4.19
C PHE A 106 -0.51 -18.08 -5.45
N ARG A 107 -0.05 -17.01 -6.12
CA ARG A 107 0.84 -17.12 -7.30
C ARG A 107 2.14 -17.85 -6.94
N PHE A 108 2.75 -17.56 -5.79
CA PHE A 108 3.95 -18.25 -5.30
C PHE A 108 3.72 -19.72 -4.98
N LYS A 109 2.60 -20.06 -4.32
CA LYS A 109 2.23 -21.44 -4.01
C LYS A 109 2.05 -22.26 -5.29
N ARG A 110 1.32 -21.72 -6.27
CA ARG A 110 1.11 -22.38 -7.58
C ARG A 110 2.42 -22.62 -8.33
N ALA A 111 3.36 -21.68 -8.28
CA ALA A 111 4.66 -21.83 -8.93
C ALA A 111 5.64 -22.80 -8.24
N ARG A 112 5.27 -23.37 -7.09
CA ARG A 112 6.05 -24.39 -6.37
C ARG A 112 5.51 -25.82 -6.58
N GLY A 113 4.29 -25.96 -7.08
CA GLY A 113 3.58 -27.25 -7.18
C GLY A 113 3.01 -27.52 -8.58
N GLY A 114 3.75 -27.13 -9.61
CA GLY A 114 3.50 -27.48 -11.01
C GLY A 114 4.79 -27.96 -11.66
#